data_AF-A0A9N8J3C9-F1
#
_entry.id   AF-A0A9N8J3C9-F1
#
_cell.length_a   1.000
_cell.length_b   1.000
_cell.length_c   1.000
_cell.angle_alpha   90.00
_cell.angle_beta   90.00
_cell.angle_gamma   90.00
#
_symmetry.space_group_name_H-M   'P 1'
#
loop_
_entity.id
_entity.type
_entity.pdbx_description
1 polymer ?
#
loop_
_entity_poly.entity_id
_entity_poly.type
_entity_poly.pdbx_seq_one_letter_code
_entity_poly.pdbx_strand_id
1 'polypeptide(L)'
;MFLDLYPKMIIHDSLPKLMILDQFGIKEITNEIFKKLISFKRTDFIFFISSSFVRRFNELPEFKSYLTITKENFEDSKPFHSHKVVFEYYKSLVDTNYMLAPFSIKKGINIYGLIFGSNHTLGLEKFLKVGWKINPHTGDANYNIDEEKIVDGQLSVFEEQNTIKKLGVLECMLRDLILNKRETSLYKIYLCTLDFGCLPKHCNEVLKKLEKENKIMSVKTKTEKIHNLATPNDIKINLK
;
A
#
# COMPACT_ATOMS: atom_id res chain seq x y z
N MET A 1 15.54 -5.95 -23.32
CA MET A 1 15.27 -7.07 -22.39
C MET A 1 13.78 -7.27 -22.12
N PHE A 2 13.03 -6.30 -21.55
CA PHE A 2 11.56 -6.47 -21.34
C PHE A 2 10.79 -6.60 -22.66
N LEU A 3 11.04 -5.68 -23.61
CA LEU A 3 10.35 -5.68 -24.91
C LEU A 3 10.60 -6.95 -25.72
N ASP A 4 11.76 -7.58 -25.55
CA ASP A 4 12.10 -8.84 -26.22
C ASP A 4 11.33 -10.04 -25.61
N LEU A 5 11.05 -9.99 -24.31
CA LEU A 5 10.29 -11.01 -23.59
C LEU A 5 8.77 -10.79 -23.69
N TYR A 6 8.33 -9.55 -23.89
CA TYR A 6 6.92 -9.17 -23.88
C TYR A 6 6.03 -10.02 -24.82
N PRO A 7 6.41 -10.29 -26.10
CA PRO A 7 5.63 -11.17 -26.96
C PRO A 7 5.45 -12.59 -26.38
N LYS A 8 6.51 -13.15 -25.78
CA LYS A 8 6.46 -14.46 -25.13
C LYS A 8 5.58 -14.44 -23.88
N MET A 9 5.62 -13.34 -23.14
CA MET A 9 4.79 -13.16 -21.95
C MET A 9 3.30 -13.11 -22.28
N ILE A 10 2.92 -12.47 -23.41
CA ILE A 10 1.54 -12.45 -23.92
C ILE A 10 1.07 -13.85 -24.30
N ILE A 11 1.88 -14.59 -25.06
CA ILE A 11 1.54 -15.97 -25.48
C ILE A 11 1.24 -16.87 -24.27
N HIS A 12 1.92 -16.61 -23.15
CA HIS A 12 1.77 -17.36 -21.92
C HIS A 12 1.12 -16.55 -20.78
N ASP A 13 0.12 -15.70 -21.05
CA ASP A 13 -0.54 -14.85 -20.04
C ASP A 13 -1.12 -15.63 -18.84
N SER A 14 -1.51 -16.88 -19.04
CA SER A 14 -2.04 -17.74 -17.98
C SER A 14 -1.01 -18.25 -16.95
N LEU A 15 0.29 -18.18 -17.28
CA LEU A 15 1.36 -18.62 -16.40
C LEU A 15 1.71 -17.54 -15.37
N PRO A 16 1.89 -17.90 -14.09
CA PRO A 16 2.31 -16.96 -13.06
C PRO A 16 3.70 -16.40 -13.36
N LYS A 17 3.86 -15.09 -13.14
CA LYS A 17 5.11 -14.35 -13.36
C LYS A 17 5.45 -13.57 -12.11
N LEU A 18 6.72 -13.66 -11.69
CA LEU A 18 7.29 -12.78 -10.68
C LEU A 18 8.40 -11.98 -11.33
N MET A 19 8.31 -10.66 -11.28
CA MET A 19 9.30 -9.77 -11.84
C MET A 19 10.05 -9.03 -10.74
N ILE A 20 11.38 -9.00 -10.85
CA ILE A 20 12.23 -8.23 -9.95
C ILE A 20 12.80 -7.09 -10.77
N LEU A 21 12.39 -5.88 -10.41
CA LEU A 21 12.79 -4.64 -11.06
C LEU A 21 13.83 -3.98 -10.16
N ASP A 22 14.96 -3.60 -10.73
CA ASP A 22 16.04 -2.90 -10.02
C ASP A 22 16.10 -1.43 -10.42
N GLN A 23 16.73 -0.62 -9.58
CA GLN A 23 16.85 0.83 -9.73
C GLN A 23 17.42 1.22 -11.10
N PHE A 24 18.42 0.50 -11.63
CA PHE A 24 18.98 0.79 -12.95
C PHE A 24 17.96 0.63 -14.10
N GLY A 25 16.91 -0.17 -13.88
CA GLY A 25 15.79 -0.34 -14.78
C GLY A 25 14.71 0.75 -14.71
N ILE A 26 14.78 1.73 -13.79
CA ILE A 26 13.72 2.76 -13.69
C ILE A 26 13.53 3.54 -14.98
N LYS A 27 14.63 3.81 -15.71
CA LYS A 27 14.59 4.51 -17.01
C LYS A 27 13.82 3.69 -18.05
N GLU A 28 13.87 2.37 -17.90
CA GLU A 28 13.18 1.43 -18.77
C GLU A 28 11.73 1.21 -18.33
N ILE A 29 11.35 1.53 -17.09
CA ILE A 29 9.95 1.45 -16.62
C ILE A 29 9.26 2.79 -16.93
N THR A 30 9.16 3.08 -18.22
CA THR A 30 8.33 4.18 -18.73
C THR A 30 6.86 3.90 -18.44
N ASN A 31 6.01 4.92 -18.59
CA ASN A 31 4.56 4.77 -18.44
C ASN A 31 4.00 3.63 -19.30
N GLU A 32 4.48 3.51 -20.53
CA GLU A 32 4.04 2.45 -21.43
C GLU A 32 4.45 1.06 -20.94
N ILE A 33 5.67 0.91 -20.46
CA ILE A 33 6.17 -0.37 -19.95
C ILE A 33 5.47 -0.75 -18.65
N PHE A 34 5.25 0.23 -17.76
CA PHE A 34 4.46 0.01 -16.54
C PHE A 34 3.03 -0.41 -16.85
N LYS A 35 2.35 0.26 -17.79
CA LYS A 35 0.99 -0.13 -18.22
C LYS A 35 0.96 -1.53 -18.82
N LYS A 36 1.95 -1.89 -19.63
CA LYS A 36 2.10 -3.27 -20.12
C LYS A 36 2.29 -4.26 -18.98
N LEU A 37 3.09 -3.94 -17.97
CA LEU A 37 3.33 -4.79 -16.81
C LEU A 37 2.06 -5.07 -15.99
N ILE A 38 1.28 -4.04 -15.67
CA ILE A 38 0.07 -4.19 -14.85
C ILE A 38 -1.12 -4.78 -15.63
N SER A 39 -1.03 -4.84 -16.97
CA SER A 39 -2.05 -5.45 -17.82
C SER A 39 -2.14 -6.98 -17.69
N PHE A 40 -1.05 -7.63 -17.26
CA PHE A 40 -1.01 -9.09 -17.10
C PHE A 40 -1.84 -9.54 -15.90
N LYS A 41 -2.63 -10.61 -16.06
CA LYS A 41 -3.54 -11.10 -15.00
C LYS A 41 -2.81 -11.74 -13.83
N ARG A 42 -1.69 -12.43 -14.11
CA ARG A 42 -0.96 -13.27 -13.16
C ARG A 42 0.50 -12.84 -13.04
N THR A 43 0.70 -11.55 -12.80
CA THR A 43 2.04 -10.98 -12.63
C THR A 43 2.10 -10.23 -11.31
N ASP A 44 3.05 -10.64 -10.48
CA ASP A 44 3.49 -9.87 -9.32
C ASP A 44 4.87 -9.26 -9.64
N PHE A 45 5.16 -8.10 -9.07
CA PHE A 45 6.51 -7.53 -9.15
C PHE A 45 6.99 -6.98 -7.82
N ILE A 46 8.32 -6.96 -7.67
CA ILE A 46 9.01 -6.23 -6.63
C ILE A 46 9.92 -5.24 -7.32
N PHE A 47 9.72 -3.95 -7.06
CA PHE A 47 10.58 -2.89 -7.53
C PHE A 47 11.44 -2.35 -6.39
N PHE A 48 12.76 -2.48 -6.55
CA PHE A 48 13.77 -1.99 -5.62
C PHE A 48 14.40 -0.68 -6.12
N ILE A 49 14.44 0.33 -5.24
CA ILE A 49 14.97 1.65 -5.55
C ILE A 49 15.78 2.17 -4.36
N SER A 50 16.96 2.76 -4.56
CA SER A 50 17.68 3.45 -3.46
C SER A 50 17.36 4.94 -3.41
N SER A 51 17.30 5.55 -2.21
CA SER A 51 17.07 7.00 -2.08
C SER A 51 18.15 7.80 -2.79
N SER A 52 19.39 7.29 -2.76
CA SER A 52 20.54 7.87 -3.46
C SER A 52 20.37 7.91 -4.97
N PHE A 53 19.63 6.95 -5.52
CA PHE A 53 19.35 6.86 -6.93
C PHE A 53 18.22 7.82 -7.31
N VAL A 54 17.12 7.84 -6.56
CA VAL A 54 16.04 8.84 -6.77
C VAL A 54 16.58 10.27 -6.74
N ARG A 55 17.47 10.58 -5.79
CA ARG A 55 18.14 11.89 -5.71
C ARG A 55 18.93 12.28 -6.95
N ARG A 56 19.60 11.34 -7.61
CA ARG A 56 20.33 11.61 -8.86
C ARG A 56 19.41 11.67 -10.08
N PHE A 57 18.20 11.13 -9.95
CA PHE A 57 17.23 11.01 -11.04
C PHE A 57 16.18 12.12 -11.05
N ASN A 58 16.04 12.85 -9.94
CA ASN A 58 15.16 14.02 -9.86
C ASN A 58 15.53 15.11 -10.87
N GLU A 59 16.73 15.08 -11.45
CA GLU A 59 17.18 16.06 -12.44
C GLU A 59 16.79 15.72 -13.87
N LEU A 60 16.41 14.46 -14.15
CA LEU A 60 16.02 14.01 -15.49
C LEU A 60 14.70 14.65 -15.92
N PRO A 61 14.56 15.12 -17.19
CA PRO A 61 13.37 15.84 -17.65
C PRO A 61 12.05 15.09 -17.43
N GLU A 62 12.05 13.78 -17.67
CA GLU A 62 10.89 12.89 -17.52
C GLU A 62 10.43 12.82 -16.07
N PHE A 63 11.38 12.84 -15.13
CA PHE A 63 11.09 12.77 -13.70
C PHE A 63 10.78 14.17 -13.12
N LYS A 64 11.50 15.23 -13.55
CA LYS A 64 11.20 16.63 -13.22
C LYS A 64 9.78 17.03 -13.56
N SER A 65 9.31 16.67 -14.76
CA SER A 65 7.94 16.98 -15.18
C SER A 65 6.92 16.36 -14.21
N TYR A 66 7.18 15.13 -13.73
CA TYR A 66 6.31 14.46 -12.76
C TYR A 66 6.34 15.10 -11.36
N LEU A 67 7.53 15.44 -10.83
CA LEU A 67 7.64 16.13 -9.53
C LEU A 67 6.95 17.48 -9.52
N THR A 68 7.01 18.16 -10.66
CA THR A 68 6.32 19.44 -10.85
C THR A 68 4.79 19.23 -10.83
N ILE A 69 4.30 18.10 -11.34
CA ILE A 69 2.86 17.74 -11.34
C ILE A 69 2.37 17.40 -9.93
N THR A 70 3.16 16.68 -9.12
CA THR A 70 2.74 16.26 -7.76
C THR A 70 2.85 17.35 -6.71
N LYS A 71 3.51 18.47 -7.00
CA LYS A 71 3.84 19.55 -6.04
C LYS A 71 4.57 19.03 -4.79
N GLU A 72 5.20 17.86 -4.86
CA GLU A 72 6.00 17.32 -3.75
C GLU A 72 7.44 17.79 -3.89
N ASN A 73 7.91 18.56 -2.90
CA ASN A 73 9.31 18.95 -2.83
C ASN A 73 10.16 17.77 -2.36
N PHE A 74 11.23 17.46 -3.09
CA PHE A 74 12.31 16.67 -2.53
C PHE A 74 13.00 17.47 -1.42
N GLU A 75 12.68 17.17 -0.17
CA GLU A 75 13.47 17.66 0.95
C GLU A 75 14.69 16.75 1.13
N ASP A 76 15.89 17.32 0.89
CA ASP A 76 17.17 16.62 1.08
C ASP A 76 17.36 16.06 2.50
N SER A 77 16.68 16.66 3.48
CA SER A 77 16.72 16.27 4.89
C SER A 77 15.97 14.97 5.19
N LYS A 78 15.10 14.48 4.30
CA LYS A 78 14.26 13.30 4.58
C LYS A 78 14.25 12.28 3.41
N PRO A 79 15.26 11.39 3.36
CA PRO A 79 15.44 10.42 2.27
C PRO A 79 14.27 9.44 2.06
N PHE A 80 13.34 9.34 3.02
CA PHE A 80 12.12 8.55 2.91
C PHE A 80 11.12 9.15 1.91
N HIS A 81 10.94 10.47 1.88
CA HIS A 81 9.97 11.10 0.98
C HIS A 81 10.28 10.76 -0.49
N SER A 82 11.56 10.53 -0.81
CA SER A 82 11.98 10.11 -2.14
C SER A 82 11.33 8.83 -2.65
N HIS A 83 11.12 7.82 -1.80
CA HIS A 83 10.48 6.57 -2.22
C HIS A 83 8.98 6.70 -2.31
N LYS A 84 8.39 7.52 -1.43
CA LYS A 84 6.97 7.83 -1.45
C LYS A 84 6.60 8.51 -2.78
N VAL A 85 7.38 9.48 -3.23
CA VAL A 85 7.19 10.14 -4.53
C VAL A 85 7.13 9.13 -5.68
N VAL A 86 8.06 8.17 -5.73
CA VAL A 86 8.08 7.14 -6.79
C VAL A 86 6.90 6.17 -6.65
N PHE A 87 6.51 5.83 -5.42
CA PHE A 87 5.33 5.01 -5.18
C PHE A 87 4.05 5.71 -5.66
N GLU A 88 3.84 6.97 -5.26
CA GLU A 88 2.67 7.75 -5.66
C GLU A 88 2.63 7.96 -7.19
N TYR A 89 3.80 8.05 -7.83
CA TYR A 89 3.91 8.01 -9.29
C TYR A 89 3.28 6.78 -9.90
N TYR A 90 3.83 5.61 -9.60
CA TYR A 90 3.32 4.37 -10.20
C TYR A 90 1.89 4.10 -9.78
N LYS A 91 1.50 4.48 -8.55
CA LYS A 91 0.11 4.40 -8.08
C LYS A 91 -0.84 5.26 -8.91
N SER A 92 -0.44 6.49 -9.28
CA SER A 92 -1.25 7.37 -10.12
C SER A 92 -1.44 6.85 -11.55
N LEU A 93 -0.57 5.97 -12.02
CA LEU A 93 -0.65 5.34 -13.34
C LEU A 93 -1.54 4.09 -13.38
N VAL A 94 -1.93 3.57 -12.22
CA VAL A 94 -2.82 2.41 -12.12
C VAL A 94 -4.24 2.83 -12.46
N ASP A 95 -4.75 2.32 -13.58
CA ASP A 95 -6.14 2.46 -14.05
C ASP A 95 -6.91 1.13 -14.00
N THR A 96 -6.37 0.13 -13.30
CA THR A 96 -6.93 -1.22 -13.14
C THR A 96 -7.05 -1.61 -11.66
N ASN A 97 -7.50 -2.84 -11.37
CA ASN A 97 -7.52 -3.38 -9.99
C ASN A 97 -6.13 -3.80 -9.48
N TYR A 98 -5.06 -3.42 -10.17
CA TYR A 98 -3.70 -3.76 -9.80
C TYR A 98 -3.29 -2.98 -8.56
N MET A 99 -2.88 -3.67 -7.50
CA MET A 99 -2.59 -3.03 -6.22
C MET A 99 -1.09 -2.87 -6.03
N LEU A 100 -0.71 -1.76 -5.39
CA LEU A 100 0.67 -1.46 -5.03
C LEU A 100 0.79 -1.28 -3.51
N ALA A 101 1.88 -1.76 -2.92
CA ALA A 101 2.25 -1.47 -1.53
C ALA A 101 3.73 -1.07 -1.43
N PRO A 102 4.05 0.02 -0.71
CA PRO A 102 5.42 0.41 -0.47
C PRO A 102 5.99 -0.27 0.80
N PHE A 103 7.32 -0.39 0.87
CA PHE A 103 8.03 -0.69 2.12
C PHE A 103 9.43 -0.05 2.11
N SER A 104 9.88 0.52 3.23
CA SER A 104 11.19 1.16 3.32
C SER A 104 12.20 0.36 4.16
N ILE A 105 13.42 0.24 3.65
CA ILE A 105 14.51 -0.49 4.30
C ILE A 105 15.66 0.49 4.55
N LYS A 106 16.02 0.68 5.82
CA LYS A 106 17.25 1.34 6.24
C LYS A 106 18.33 0.30 6.55
N LYS A 107 19.51 0.48 5.94
CA LYS A 107 20.72 -0.33 6.17
C LYS A 107 21.91 0.60 6.37
N GLY A 108 22.29 0.82 7.63
CA GLY A 108 23.26 1.86 7.98
C GLY A 108 22.74 3.25 7.62
N ILE A 109 23.53 4.00 6.85
CA ILE A 109 23.14 5.32 6.32
C ILE A 109 22.23 5.24 5.08
N ASN A 110 22.14 4.06 4.45
CA ASN A 110 21.43 3.90 3.20
C ASN A 110 19.95 3.59 3.44
N ILE A 111 19.09 4.22 2.64
CA ILE A 111 17.64 3.97 2.63
C ILE A 111 17.23 3.48 1.23
N TYR A 112 16.43 2.43 1.22
CA TYR A 112 15.90 1.78 0.04
C TYR A 112 14.38 1.70 0.14
N GLY A 113 13.71 1.81 -1.00
CA GLY A 113 12.29 1.63 -1.17
C GLY A 113 12.04 0.34 -1.94
N LEU A 114 11.01 -0.36 -1.50
CA LEU A 114 10.39 -1.47 -2.20
C LEU A 114 8.99 -1.04 -2.60
N ILE A 115 8.61 -1.29 -3.84
CA ILE A 115 7.22 -1.22 -4.30
C ILE A 115 6.84 -2.63 -4.73
N PHE A 116 5.92 -3.25 -4.01
CA PHE A 116 5.33 -4.51 -4.42
C PHE A 116 4.07 -4.24 -5.23
N GLY A 117 3.91 -4.97 -6.33
CA GLY A 117 2.74 -4.90 -7.20
C GLY A 117 2.10 -6.27 -7.36
N SER A 118 0.76 -6.33 -7.28
CA SER A 118 0.00 -7.56 -7.52
C SER A 118 -1.41 -7.27 -7.99
N ASN A 119 -1.91 -8.10 -8.90
CA ASN A 119 -3.32 -8.10 -9.31
C ASN A 119 -4.21 -8.95 -8.38
N HIS A 120 -3.65 -9.53 -7.32
CA HIS A 120 -4.37 -10.44 -6.43
C HIS A 120 -4.23 -10.04 -4.96
N THR A 121 -5.37 -9.91 -4.27
CA THR A 121 -5.39 -9.40 -2.88
C THR A 121 -4.57 -10.27 -1.92
N LEU A 122 -4.51 -11.59 -2.14
CA LEU A 122 -3.63 -12.48 -1.38
C LEU A 122 -2.13 -12.15 -1.53
N GLY A 123 -1.68 -11.72 -2.71
CA GLY A 123 -0.30 -11.32 -2.94
C GLY A 123 0.04 -10.10 -2.10
N LEU A 124 -0.81 -9.08 -2.20
CA LEU A 124 -0.68 -7.85 -1.40
C LEU A 124 -0.73 -8.13 0.10
N GLU A 125 -1.69 -8.95 0.56
CA GLU A 125 -1.83 -9.32 1.96
C GLU A 125 -0.57 -10.04 2.50
N LYS A 126 0.04 -10.93 1.71
CA LYS A 126 1.30 -11.60 2.08
C LYS A 126 2.45 -10.61 2.21
N PHE A 127 2.57 -9.67 1.29
CA PHE A 127 3.59 -8.61 1.36
C PHE A 127 3.42 -7.76 2.62
N LEU A 128 2.20 -7.28 2.89
CA LEU A 128 1.90 -6.49 4.08
C LEU A 128 2.13 -7.29 5.37
N LYS A 129 1.79 -8.58 5.40
CA LYS A 129 2.05 -9.46 6.56
C LYS A 129 3.54 -9.49 6.91
N VAL A 130 4.43 -9.49 5.90
CA VAL A 130 5.88 -9.41 6.13
C VAL A 130 6.25 -8.04 6.69
N GLY A 131 5.74 -6.95 6.12
CA GLY A 131 6.00 -5.59 6.61
C GLY A 131 5.59 -5.40 8.08
N TRP A 132 4.38 -5.81 8.44
CA TRP A 132 3.86 -5.77 9.82
C TRP A 132 4.55 -6.75 10.78
N LYS A 133 5.20 -7.81 10.27
CA LYS A 133 6.06 -8.68 11.08
C LYS A 133 7.39 -8.00 11.40
N ILE A 134 7.94 -7.24 10.44
CA ILE A 134 9.19 -6.50 10.62
C ILE A 134 9.00 -5.29 11.53
N ASN A 135 7.90 -4.56 11.34
CA ASN A 135 7.53 -3.41 12.15
C ASN A 135 6.05 -3.52 12.58
N PRO A 136 5.80 -4.01 13.80
CA PRO A 136 4.44 -4.17 14.33
C PRO A 136 3.67 -2.88 14.57
N HIS A 137 4.31 -1.71 14.49
CA HIS A 137 3.65 -0.42 14.73
C HIS A 137 3.01 0.12 13.45
N THR A 138 3.76 0.21 12.34
CA THR A 138 3.25 0.82 11.09
C THR A 138 3.22 -0.13 9.90
N GLY A 139 4.10 -1.15 9.90
CA GLY A 139 4.26 -2.08 8.77
C GLY A 139 4.88 -1.48 7.51
N ASP A 140 5.31 -0.21 7.52
CA ASP A 140 5.78 0.53 6.34
C ASP A 140 7.29 0.53 6.16
N ALA A 141 8.04 0.25 7.22
CA ALA A 141 9.50 0.30 7.18
C ALA A 141 10.14 -0.56 8.26
N ASN A 142 11.40 -0.94 8.07
CA ASN A 142 12.20 -1.61 9.12
C ASN A 142 12.80 -0.65 10.17
N TYR A 143 12.36 0.61 10.18
CA TYR A 143 12.79 1.66 11.10
C TYR A 143 11.60 2.58 11.40
N ASN A 144 11.73 3.41 12.45
CA ASN A 144 10.73 4.43 12.74
C ASN A 144 10.85 5.58 11.74
N ILE A 145 9.91 5.62 10.80
CA ILE A 145 9.96 6.49 9.64
C ILE A 145 9.27 7.84 9.85
N ASP A 146 8.26 7.83 10.71
CA ASP A 146 7.44 8.99 11.05
C ASP A 146 7.98 9.74 12.29
N GLU A 147 9.16 9.33 12.77
CA GLU A 147 9.78 9.83 14.01
C GLU A 147 8.81 9.82 15.20
N GLU A 148 7.84 8.90 15.19
CA GLU A 148 6.85 8.81 16.24
C GLU A 148 7.55 8.51 17.56
N LYS A 149 7.16 9.17 18.64
CA LYS A 149 7.55 8.74 19.98
C LYS A 149 6.89 7.38 20.21
N ILE A 150 7.57 6.30 19.85
CA ILE A 150 7.16 4.94 20.17
C ILE A 150 7.40 4.80 21.67
N VAL A 151 6.38 5.14 22.45
CA VAL A 151 6.42 4.98 23.90
C VAL A 151 6.08 3.52 24.19
N ASP A 152 7.07 2.65 24.10
CA ASP A 152 6.93 1.28 24.57
C ASP A 152 6.61 1.29 26.08
N GLY A 153 5.37 0.97 26.43
CA GLY A 153 4.94 0.66 27.79
C GLY A 153 4.36 1.80 28.64
N GLN A 154 4.27 3.04 28.15
CA GLN A 154 3.57 4.13 28.85
C GLN A 154 2.31 4.53 28.08
N LEU A 155 1.17 3.98 28.51
CA LEU A 155 -0.12 4.46 28.06
C LEU A 155 -0.31 5.89 28.61
N SER A 156 -0.52 6.85 27.73
CA SER A 156 -1.04 8.17 28.07
C SER A 156 -2.38 8.02 28.80
N VAL A 157 -2.62 8.93 29.75
CA VAL A 157 -3.91 9.05 30.45
C VAL A 157 -5.04 9.39 29.47
N PHE A 158 -4.70 9.97 28.31
CA PHE A 158 -5.65 10.24 27.23
C PHE A 158 -5.59 9.10 26.19
N GLU A 159 -6.64 8.28 26.13
CA GLU A 159 -6.72 7.11 25.23
C GLU A 159 -6.48 7.46 23.74
N GLU A 160 -6.86 8.66 23.33
CA GLU A 160 -6.66 9.20 21.99
C GLU A 160 -5.18 9.27 21.59
N GLN A 161 -4.29 9.42 22.57
CA GLN A 161 -2.83 9.53 22.38
C GLN A 161 -2.14 8.17 22.38
N ASN A 162 -2.87 7.08 22.67
CA ASN A 162 -2.33 5.72 22.71
C ASN A 162 -2.47 4.97 21.38
N THR A 163 -3.08 5.58 20.37
CA THR A 163 -3.26 4.96 19.06
C THR A 163 -2.13 5.36 18.12
N ILE A 164 -1.49 4.37 17.51
CA ILE A 164 -0.52 4.60 16.42
C ILE A 164 -1.21 5.44 15.34
N LYS A 165 -0.59 6.55 14.92
CA LYS A 165 -1.21 7.56 14.05
C LYS A 165 -1.80 6.94 12.79
N LYS A 166 -1.08 6.00 12.17
CA LYS A 166 -1.54 5.26 10.98
C LYS A 166 -2.85 4.51 11.22
N LEU A 167 -2.98 3.80 12.34
CA LEU A 167 -4.20 3.06 12.68
C LEU A 167 -5.36 4.00 13.02
N GLY A 168 -5.08 5.15 13.64
CA GLY A 168 -6.06 6.20 13.86
C GLY A 168 -6.61 6.80 12.55
N VAL A 169 -5.72 7.11 11.60
CA VAL A 169 -6.12 7.61 10.26
C VAL A 169 -6.94 6.56 9.51
N LEU A 170 -6.53 5.28 9.56
CA LEU A 170 -7.31 4.18 9.00
C LEU A 170 -8.71 4.14 9.62
N GLU A 171 -8.82 4.21 10.94
CA GLU A 171 -10.12 4.19 11.63
C GLU A 171 -11.02 5.34 11.18
N CYS A 172 -10.51 6.58 11.16
CA CYS A 172 -11.27 7.73 10.69
C CYS A 172 -11.76 7.55 9.25
N MET A 173 -10.89 7.08 8.35
CA MET A 173 -11.23 6.84 6.94
C MET A 173 -12.31 5.76 6.80
N LEU A 174 -12.16 4.61 7.47
CA LEU A 174 -13.14 3.52 7.39
C LEU A 174 -14.48 3.91 8.01
N ARG A 175 -14.48 4.66 9.13
CA ARG A 175 -15.69 5.21 9.73
C ARG A 175 -16.41 6.14 8.78
N ASP A 176 -15.71 7.07 8.13
CA ASP A 176 -16.31 7.97 7.13
C ASP A 176 -16.94 7.18 5.98
N LEU A 177 -16.20 6.23 5.39
CA LEU A 177 -16.69 5.41 4.28
C LEU A 177 -17.96 4.64 4.63
N ILE A 178 -17.97 3.98 5.79
CA ILE A 178 -19.07 3.13 6.23
C ILE A 178 -20.28 3.99 6.66
N LEU A 179 -20.08 4.93 7.59
CA LEU A 179 -21.20 5.66 8.21
C LEU A 179 -21.88 6.63 7.24
N ASN A 180 -21.13 7.19 6.28
CA ASN A 180 -21.68 8.04 5.23
C ASN A 180 -22.16 7.23 4.00
N LYS A 181 -22.25 5.90 4.09
CA LYS A 181 -22.74 5.00 3.03
C LYS A 181 -21.99 5.16 1.70
N ARG A 182 -20.73 5.60 1.74
CA ARG A 182 -19.89 5.70 0.53
C ARG A 182 -19.47 4.32 0.04
N GLU A 183 -19.31 3.37 0.95
CA GLU A 183 -19.08 1.97 0.62
C GLU A 183 -19.75 1.06 1.66
N THR A 184 -20.50 0.09 1.19
CA THR A 184 -21.19 -0.90 2.04
C THR A 184 -20.65 -2.32 1.85
N SER A 185 -19.90 -2.58 0.79
CA SER A 185 -19.29 -3.89 0.55
C SER A 185 -18.17 -4.15 1.55
N LEU A 186 -18.34 -5.18 2.39
CA LEU A 186 -17.29 -5.62 3.31
C LEU A 186 -16.00 -5.97 2.58
N TYR A 187 -16.09 -6.59 1.39
CA TYR A 187 -14.93 -6.91 0.58
C TYR A 187 -14.14 -5.64 0.20
N LYS A 188 -14.83 -4.60 -0.27
CA LYS A 188 -14.17 -3.34 -0.64
C LYS A 188 -13.63 -2.59 0.57
N ILE A 189 -14.29 -2.65 1.73
CA ILE A 189 -13.74 -2.10 2.98
C ILE A 189 -12.41 -2.80 3.36
N TYR A 190 -12.33 -4.13 3.21
CA TYR A 190 -11.05 -4.82 3.36
C TYR A 190 -10.03 -4.44 2.28
N LEU A 191 -10.46 -4.26 1.03
CA LEU A 191 -9.58 -3.82 -0.05
C LEU A 191 -8.98 -2.44 0.26
N CYS A 192 -9.80 -1.47 0.66
CA CYS A 192 -9.33 -0.16 1.12
C CYS A 192 -8.34 -0.26 2.29
N THR A 193 -8.54 -1.24 3.18
CA THR A 193 -7.61 -1.51 4.28
C THR A 193 -6.25 -1.99 3.77
N LEU A 194 -6.23 -2.92 2.80
CA LEU A 194 -4.98 -3.37 2.19
C LEU A 194 -4.31 -2.26 1.39
N ASP A 195 -5.06 -1.46 0.63
CA ASP A 195 -4.54 -0.32 -0.15
C ASP A 195 -3.96 0.79 0.74
N PHE A 196 -4.45 0.89 1.98
CA PHE A 196 -3.89 1.75 3.03
C PHE A 196 -2.61 1.16 3.66
N GLY A 197 -2.21 -0.05 3.28
CA GLY A 197 -1.05 -0.75 3.83
C GLY A 197 -1.31 -1.42 5.18
N CYS A 198 -2.56 -1.73 5.50
CA CYS A 198 -2.98 -2.36 6.74
C CYS A 198 -3.50 -3.79 6.51
N LEU A 199 -3.50 -4.61 7.57
CA LEU A 199 -3.99 -5.99 7.51
C LEU A 199 -5.49 -6.09 7.84
N PRO A 200 -6.18 -7.17 7.42
CA PRO A 200 -7.59 -7.37 7.73
C PRO A 200 -7.91 -7.31 9.24
N LYS A 201 -6.96 -7.69 10.10
CA LYS A 201 -7.11 -7.57 11.56
C LYS A 201 -7.37 -6.13 12.02
N HIS A 202 -6.75 -5.12 11.39
CA HIS A 202 -6.96 -3.70 11.74
C HIS A 202 -8.35 -3.22 11.32
N CYS A 203 -8.85 -3.67 10.16
CA CYS A 203 -10.24 -3.45 9.76
C CYS A 203 -11.22 -4.06 10.77
N ASN A 204 -10.95 -5.28 11.24
CA ASN A 204 -11.81 -5.96 12.21
C ASN A 204 -11.92 -5.20 13.53
N GLU A 205 -10.85 -4.53 13.97
CA GLU A 205 -10.87 -3.69 15.17
C GLU A 205 -11.85 -2.52 14.98
N VAL A 206 -11.82 -1.85 13.83
CA VAL A 206 -12.76 -0.75 13.51
C VAL A 206 -14.20 -1.25 13.42
N LEU A 207 -14.44 -2.37 12.72
CA LEU A 207 -15.78 -2.96 12.60
C LEU A 207 -16.35 -3.35 13.97
N LYS A 208 -15.55 -3.97 14.84
CA LYS A 208 -15.97 -4.32 16.21
C LYS A 208 -16.30 -3.08 17.06
N LYS A 209 -15.55 -1.98 16.91
CA LYS A 209 -15.87 -0.71 17.58
C LYS A 209 -17.23 -0.19 17.10
N LEU A 210 -17.47 -0.17 15.79
CA LEU A 210 -18.75 0.26 15.21
C LEU A 210 -19.94 -0.62 15.64
N GLU A 211 -19.75 -1.93 15.75
CA GLU A 211 -20.75 -2.86 16.29
C GLU A 211 -21.07 -2.55 17.76
N LYS A 212 -20.04 -2.37 18.61
CA LYS A 212 -20.20 -2.02 20.03
C LYS A 212 -20.91 -0.68 20.23
N GLU A 213 -20.68 0.27 19.32
CA GLU A 213 -21.36 1.57 19.29
C GLU A 213 -22.78 1.51 18.71
N ASN A 214 -23.27 0.32 18.33
CA ASN A 214 -24.55 0.10 17.65
C ASN A 214 -24.71 0.95 16.38
N LYS A 215 -23.61 1.27 15.68
CA LYS A 215 -23.65 2.02 14.41
C LYS A 215 -23.94 1.12 13.23
N ILE A 216 -23.50 -0.13 13.30
CA ILE A 216 -23.72 -1.17 12.29
C ILE A 216 -24.29 -2.42 12.93
N MET A 217 -24.95 -3.24 12.12
CA MET A 217 -25.31 -4.61 12.49
C MET A 217 -24.06 -5.50 12.53
N SER A 218 -24.13 -6.63 13.24
CA SER A 218 -23.02 -7.58 13.31
C SER A 218 -22.64 -8.12 11.93
N VAL A 219 -21.34 -8.13 11.63
CA VAL A 219 -20.76 -8.58 10.37
C VAL A 219 -19.80 -9.75 10.57
N LYS A 220 -19.84 -10.72 9.66
CA LYS A 220 -18.91 -11.86 9.68
C LYS A 220 -17.54 -11.43 9.14
N THR A 221 -16.63 -11.12 10.06
CA THR A 221 -15.27 -10.68 9.75
C THR A 221 -14.35 -11.79 9.21
N LYS A 222 -13.27 -11.38 8.55
CA LYS A 222 -12.16 -12.23 8.07
C LYS A 222 -10.84 -11.71 8.61
N THR A 223 -9.96 -12.62 9.00
CA THR A 223 -8.61 -12.29 9.50
C THR A 223 -7.54 -12.38 8.41
N GLU A 224 -7.81 -13.15 7.36
CA GLU A 224 -6.93 -13.34 6.21
C GLU A 224 -7.72 -13.82 4.98
N LYS A 225 -7.06 -13.83 3.83
CA LYS A 225 -7.55 -14.39 2.57
C LYS A 225 -8.87 -13.77 2.17
N ILE A 226 -8.92 -12.44 2.10
CA ILE A 226 -10.15 -11.69 1.83
C ILE A 226 -10.74 -11.98 0.43
N HIS A 227 -9.93 -12.49 -0.51
CA HIS A 227 -10.41 -13.00 -1.81
C HIS A 227 -11.45 -14.12 -1.67
N ASN A 228 -11.52 -14.80 -0.51
CA ASN A 228 -12.52 -15.84 -0.22
C ASN A 228 -13.82 -15.28 0.39
N LEU A 229 -14.02 -13.97 0.44
CA LEU A 229 -15.33 -13.40 0.76
C LEU A 229 -16.29 -13.74 -0.39
N ALA A 230 -16.97 -14.89 -0.25
CA ALA A 230 -17.98 -15.36 -1.18
C ALA A 230 -19.09 -14.30 -1.28
N THR A 231 -19.16 -13.63 -2.44
CA THR A 231 -19.95 -12.41 -2.71
C THR A 231 -19.70 -11.25 -1.70
N PRO A 232 -19.88 -10.00 -2.12
CA PRO A 232 -19.89 -8.87 -1.19
C PRO A 232 -20.90 -9.10 -0.06
N ASN A 233 -20.44 -9.29 1.18
CA ASN A 233 -21.31 -9.16 2.33
C ASN A 233 -21.52 -7.66 2.58
N ASP A 234 -22.75 -7.19 2.52
CA ASP A 234 -23.02 -5.78 2.75
C ASP A 234 -23.09 -5.46 4.25
N ILE A 235 -22.41 -4.37 4.64
CA ILE A 235 -22.49 -3.77 5.96
C ILE A 235 -23.83 -3.04 6.06
N LYS A 236 -24.67 -3.49 7.00
CA LYS A 236 -25.96 -2.87 7.28
C LYS A 236 -25.80 -1.85 8.42
N ILE A 237 -26.16 -0.60 8.14
CA ILE A 237 -26.14 0.49 9.12
C ILE A 237 -27.47 0.50 9.86
N ASN A 238 -27.42 0.70 11.18
CA ASN A 238 -28.63 0.89 11.97
C ASN A 238 -29.23 2.26 11.61
N LEU A 239 -30.42 2.24 11.01
CA LEU A 239 -31.21 3.45 10.84
C LEU A 239 -31.71 3.88 12.23
N LYS A 240 -31.35 5.10 12.63
CA LYS A 240 -31.96 5.76 13.78
C LYS A 240 -33.37 6.22 13.42
#